data_AF-A0A3D1LDP9-F1
#
_entry.id   AF-A0A3D1LDP9-F1
#
_cell.length_a   1.000
_cell.length_b   1.000
_cell.length_c   1.000
_cell.angle_alpha   90.00
_cell.angle_beta   90.00
_cell.angle_gamma   90.00
#
_symmetry.space_group_name_H-M   'P 1'
#
loop_
_entity.id
_entity.type
_entity.pdbx_description
1 polymer ?
#
loop_
_entity_poly.entity_id
_entity_poly.type
_entity_poly.pdbx_seq_one_letter_code
_entity_poly.pdbx_strand_id
1 'polypeptide(L)'
;MDEKRNDKPGRGAKPNRREDRKRDFSRREREDAPENMLEGRNAVTEALSAGRTIDKLFVADGDTDRALARICAMAKEAGAVVVPTDRRKLDFMSATGAHQGVIAMVAAHDYASIDDILKKAADAGEPPLIVICDELSDPHNLGAIIRTAECAGAHGVIIPKRRSV
;
A
#
# COMPACT_ATOMS: atom_id res chain seq x y z
N MET A 1 55.29 -52.50 -17.22
CA MET A 1 55.98 -51.26 -16.80
C MET A 1 55.13 -50.09 -17.29
N ASP A 2 53.93 -49.87 -16.73
CA ASP A 2 53.65 -49.44 -15.35
C ASP A 2 54.43 -48.19 -14.97
N GLU A 3 53.78 -47.02 -14.98
CA GLU A 3 53.44 -46.24 -13.77
C GLU A 3 53.11 -44.75 -14.07
N LYS A 4 51.83 -44.41 -13.82
CA LYS A 4 51.27 -43.26 -13.08
C LYS A 4 52.00 -41.89 -13.03
N ARG A 5 51.25 -40.81 -13.30
CA ARG A 5 50.86 -39.68 -12.37
C ARG A 5 50.29 -38.48 -13.18
N ASN A 6 49.00 -38.12 -13.06
CA ASN A 6 48.34 -37.19 -12.11
C ASN A 6 48.26 -35.73 -12.67
N ASP A 7 47.09 -35.25 -13.14
CA ASP A 7 46.04 -34.47 -12.43
C ASP A 7 46.40 -32.95 -12.31
N LYS A 8 45.67 -31.97 -12.87
CA LYS A 8 44.33 -31.48 -12.46
C LYS A 8 43.70 -30.49 -13.48
N PRO A 9 42.36 -30.43 -13.61
CA PRO A 9 41.65 -29.27 -14.17
C PRO A 9 41.43 -28.17 -13.12
N GLY A 10 41.31 -26.92 -13.61
CA GLY A 10 41.23 -25.70 -12.82
C GLY A 10 40.09 -25.64 -11.81
N ARG A 11 40.37 -24.96 -10.68
CA ARG A 11 39.42 -24.63 -9.62
C ARG A 11 38.25 -23.82 -10.20
N GLY A 12 37.08 -24.45 -10.33
CA GLY A 12 35.81 -23.74 -10.46
C GLY A 12 35.57 -22.90 -9.20
N ALA A 13 35.46 -21.59 -9.37
CA ALA A 13 35.04 -20.68 -8.32
C ALA A 13 33.65 -21.12 -7.81
N LYS A 14 33.54 -21.43 -6.51
CA LYS A 14 32.25 -21.81 -5.91
C LYS A 14 31.32 -20.59 -5.90
N PRO A 15 30.06 -20.71 -6.36
CA PRO A 15 29.12 -19.60 -6.34
C PRO A 15 28.80 -19.19 -4.90
N ASN A 16 28.80 -17.88 -4.65
CA ASN A 16 28.67 -17.28 -3.34
C ASN A 16 27.20 -17.33 -2.86
N ARG A 17 26.79 -18.46 -2.28
CA ARG A 17 25.44 -18.75 -1.75
C ARG A 17 24.87 -17.72 -0.74
N ARG A 18 25.68 -16.77 -0.26
CA ARG A 18 25.25 -15.68 0.64
C ARG A 18 24.70 -14.49 -0.12
N GLU A 19 25.22 -14.20 -1.32
CA GLU A 19 24.73 -13.11 -2.18
C GLU A 19 23.47 -13.50 -2.92
N ASP A 20 23.36 -14.75 -3.37
CA ASP A 20 22.14 -15.28 -3.99
C ASP A 20 20.97 -15.27 -3.00
N ARG A 21 21.21 -15.62 -1.73
CA ARG A 21 20.18 -15.49 -0.67
C ARG A 21 19.77 -14.05 -0.44
N LYS A 22 20.71 -13.10 -0.33
CA LYS A 22 20.36 -11.68 -0.17
C LYS A 22 19.55 -11.13 -1.34
N ARG A 23 19.87 -11.55 -2.58
CA ARG A 23 19.11 -11.18 -3.78
C ARG A 23 17.70 -11.79 -3.78
N ASP A 24 17.57 -13.05 -3.40
CA ASP A 24 16.29 -13.77 -3.33
C ASP A 24 15.37 -13.20 -2.22
N PHE A 25 15.93 -12.83 -1.07
CA PHE A 25 15.22 -12.08 -0.03
C PHE A 25 14.78 -10.68 -0.51
N SER A 26 15.66 -9.94 -1.21
CA SER A 26 15.33 -8.60 -1.73
C SER A 26 14.36 -8.60 -2.91
N ARG A 27 14.16 -9.74 -3.57
CA ARG A 27 13.26 -9.90 -4.72
C ARG A 27 11.86 -10.29 -4.26
N ARG A 28 11.74 -11.16 -3.25
CA ARG A 28 10.46 -11.50 -2.63
C ARG A 28 9.80 -10.30 -1.93
N GLU A 29 10.57 -9.41 -1.31
CA GLU A 29 10.02 -8.17 -0.73
C GLU A 29 9.59 -7.12 -1.78
N ARG A 30 10.06 -7.23 -3.03
CA ARG A 30 9.69 -6.31 -4.13
C ARG A 30 8.52 -6.81 -4.99
N GLU A 31 8.20 -8.10 -4.94
CA GLU A 31 7.05 -8.69 -5.64
C GLU A 31 5.73 -8.50 -4.86
N ASP A 32 5.82 -8.15 -3.57
CA ASP A 32 4.70 -7.79 -2.69
C ASP A 32 4.81 -6.30 -2.29
N ALA A 33 4.81 -5.36 -3.23
CA ALA A 33 4.28 -4.04 -2.87
C ALA A 33 2.82 -4.30 -2.44
N PRO A 34 2.47 -4.20 -1.15
CA PRO A 34 1.18 -4.64 -0.71
C PRO A 34 0.15 -3.77 -1.43
N GLU A 35 -0.83 -4.37 -2.11
CA GLU A 35 -2.04 -3.68 -2.59
C GLU A 35 -2.74 -2.86 -1.48
N ASN A 36 -2.32 -3.08 -0.23
CA ASN A 36 -2.83 -2.46 0.98
C ASN A 36 -1.77 -1.60 1.69
N MET A 37 -1.14 -0.69 0.95
CA MET A 37 -0.22 0.32 1.50
C MET A 37 -0.76 1.73 1.23
N LEU A 38 -0.80 2.57 2.26
CA LEU A 38 -1.16 3.99 2.15
C LEU A 38 0.06 4.86 2.41
N GLU A 39 0.28 5.83 1.54
CA GLU A 39 1.41 6.75 1.61
C GLU A 39 0.94 8.18 1.86
N GLY A 40 1.68 8.92 2.68
CA GLY A 40 1.41 10.34 2.88
C GLY A 40 0.43 10.63 4.02
N ARG A 41 0.47 11.87 4.49
CA ARG A 41 -0.19 12.26 5.75
C ARG A 41 -1.70 12.24 5.64
N ASN A 42 -2.25 12.71 4.53
CA ASN A 42 -3.70 12.81 4.34
C ASN A 42 -4.34 11.44 4.22
N ALA A 43 -3.81 10.56 3.35
CA ALA A 43 -4.33 9.22 3.15
C ALA A 43 -4.38 8.41 4.45
N VAL A 44 -3.31 8.50 5.26
CA VAL A 44 -3.24 7.82 6.55
C VAL A 44 -4.20 8.44 7.57
N THR A 45 -4.31 9.76 7.61
CA THR A 45 -5.23 10.45 8.53
C THR A 45 -6.69 10.13 8.22
N GLU A 46 -7.08 10.17 6.94
CA GLU A 46 -8.41 9.79 6.47
C GLU A 46 -8.73 8.33 6.81
N ALA A 47 -7.80 7.41 6.55
CA ALA A 47 -7.99 6.00 6.88
C ALA A 47 -8.21 5.78 8.38
N LEU A 48 -7.42 6.41 9.24
CA LEU A 48 -7.60 6.34 10.70
C LEU A 48 -8.93 6.95 11.13
N SER A 49 -9.34 8.06 10.52
CA SER A 49 -10.58 8.76 10.86
C SER A 49 -11.83 7.99 10.41
N ALA A 50 -11.72 7.24 9.31
CA ALA A 50 -12.75 6.34 8.80
C ALA A 50 -12.83 5.01 9.58
N GLY A 51 -12.01 4.81 10.61
CA GLY A 51 -11.96 3.58 11.40
C GLY A 51 -11.36 2.39 10.64
N ARG A 52 -10.58 2.65 9.58
CA ARG A 52 -9.92 1.58 8.83
C ARG A 52 -8.83 0.93 9.68
N THR A 53 -8.82 -0.40 9.72
CA THR A 53 -7.80 -1.16 10.44
C THR A 53 -6.42 -0.94 9.81
N ILE A 54 -5.49 -0.44 10.64
CA ILE A 54 -4.08 -0.26 10.29
C ILE A 54 -3.25 -1.25 11.12
N ASP A 55 -2.52 -2.13 10.45
CA ASP A 55 -1.67 -3.13 11.12
C ASP A 55 -0.38 -2.48 11.64
N LYS A 56 0.27 -1.70 10.77
CA LYS A 56 1.55 -1.05 11.05
C LYS A 56 1.59 0.35 10.45
N LEU A 57 2.12 1.30 11.23
CA LEU A 57 2.43 2.65 10.79
C LEU A 57 3.94 2.85 10.84
N PHE A 58 4.58 3.03 9.69
CA PHE A 58 5.97 3.45 9.60
C PHE A 58 6.05 4.97 9.58
N VAL A 59 6.83 5.55 10.49
CA VAL A 59 6.97 7.01 10.61
C VAL A 59 8.44 7.40 10.59
N ALA A 60 8.76 8.52 9.94
CA ALA A 60 10.11 9.06 9.88
C ALA A 60 10.64 9.34 11.31
N ASP A 61 11.79 8.74 11.64
CA ASP A 61 12.44 8.95 12.93
C ASP A 61 13.07 10.36 13.04
N GLY A 62 13.12 10.91 14.25
CA GLY A 62 13.72 12.21 14.55
C GLY A 62 12.93 13.45 14.10
N ASP A 63 11.71 13.29 13.56
CA ASP A 63 10.91 14.42 13.07
C ASP A 63 10.07 15.04 14.20
N THR A 64 10.30 16.32 14.53
CA THR A 64 9.49 17.12 15.49
C THR A 64 8.16 17.61 14.88
N ASP A 65 7.70 16.97 13.82
CA ASP A 65 6.52 17.39 13.08
C ASP A 65 5.25 17.07 13.88
N ARG A 66 4.53 18.13 14.29
CA ARG A 66 3.27 18.01 15.02
C ARG A 66 2.20 17.20 14.27
N ALA A 67 2.21 17.23 12.93
CA ALA A 67 1.27 16.44 12.14
C ALA A 67 1.56 14.94 12.27
N LEU A 68 2.83 14.53 12.17
CA LEU A 68 3.22 13.13 12.35
C LEU A 68 2.96 12.65 13.78
N ALA A 69 3.20 13.50 14.78
CA ALA A 69 2.87 13.18 16.17
C ALA A 69 1.38 12.88 16.38
N ARG A 70 0.49 13.67 15.74
CA ARG A 70 -0.96 13.42 15.77
C ARG A 70 -1.33 12.11 15.08
N ILE A 71 -0.78 11.83 13.90
CA ILE A 71 -1.03 10.57 13.19
C ILE A 71 -0.58 9.38 14.02
N CYS A 72 0.59 9.45 14.66
CA CYS A 72 1.06 8.42 15.57
C CYS A 72 0.12 8.20 16.78
N ALA A 73 -0.46 9.26 17.32
CA ALA A 73 -1.42 9.16 18.42
C ALA A 73 -2.71 8.46 17.97
N MET A 74 -3.29 8.91 16.86
CA MET A 74 -4.49 8.29 16.26
C MET A 74 -4.26 6.81 15.92
N ALA A 75 -3.09 6.48 15.37
CA ALA A 75 -2.75 5.10 15.03
C ALA A 75 -2.62 4.21 16.28
N LYS A 76 -2.02 4.70 17.36
CA LYS A 76 -1.94 3.96 18.63
C LYS A 76 -3.31 3.76 19.25
N GLU A 77 -4.18 4.77 19.20
CA GLU A 77 -5.56 4.67 19.67
C GLU A 77 -6.36 3.63 18.88
N ALA A 78 -6.13 3.54 17.57
CA ALA A 78 -6.69 2.50 16.71
C ALA A 78 -6.02 1.12 16.86
N GLY A 79 -5.04 0.96 17.77
CA GLY A 79 -4.36 -0.30 18.05
C GLY A 79 -3.24 -0.68 17.07
N ALA A 80 -2.83 0.23 16.18
CA ALA A 80 -1.77 -0.02 15.20
C ALA A 80 -0.38 -0.04 15.83
N VAL A 81 0.52 -0.86 15.28
CA VAL A 81 1.93 -0.86 15.69
C VAL A 81 2.68 0.29 15.00
N VAL A 82 3.14 1.27 15.78
CA VAL A 82 3.94 2.40 15.28
C VAL A 82 5.43 2.04 15.27
N VAL A 83 6.06 2.15 14.10
CA VAL A 83 7.46 1.78 13.85
C VAL A 83 8.27 3.00 13.38
N PRO A 84 9.09 3.60 14.26
CA PRO A 84 10.06 4.61 13.85
C PRO A 84 11.00 4.05 12.77
N THR A 85 11.19 4.80 11.69
CA THR A 85 11.85 4.33 10.47
C THR A 85 12.68 5.45 9.85
N ASP A 86 13.89 5.13 9.39
CA ASP A 86 14.73 6.08 8.63
C ASP A 86 14.01 6.50 7.33
N ARG A 87 14.08 7.79 6.98
CA ARG A 87 13.50 8.30 5.73
C ARG A 87 13.96 7.53 4.50
N ARG A 88 15.23 7.10 4.42
CA ARG A 88 15.75 6.30 3.30
C ARG A 88 15.02 4.97 3.14
N LYS A 89 14.56 4.38 4.25
CA LYS A 89 13.76 3.17 4.22
C LYS A 89 12.34 3.47 3.76
N LEU A 90 11.76 4.60 4.16
CA LEU A 90 10.47 5.05 3.62
C LEU A 90 10.57 5.34 2.11
N ASP A 91 11.64 5.98 1.63
CA ASP A 91 11.89 6.20 0.20
C ASP A 91 11.94 4.89 -0.57
N PHE A 92 12.58 3.86 0.00
CA PHE A 92 12.65 2.53 -0.60
C PHE A 92 11.30 1.80 -0.60
N MET A 93 10.47 2.01 0.43
CA MET A 93 9.16 1.40 0.56
C MET A 93 8.10 2.09 -0.31
N SER A 94 8.24 3.38 -0.54
CA SER A 94 7.28 4.22 -1.26
C SER A 94 7.20 3.82 -2.74
N ALA A 95 6.00 3.46 -3.20
CA ALA A 95 5.73 3.22 -4.62
C ALA A 95 5.55 4.53 -5.38
N THR A 96 5.01 5.56 -4.72
CA THR A 96 4.65 6.84 -5.36
C THR A 96 5.69 7.94 -5.20
N GLY A 97 6.61 7.79 -4.24
CA GLY A 97 7.51 8.86 -3.76
C GLY A 97 6.83 9.90 -2.87
N ALA A 98 5.51 9.82 -2.63
CA ALA A 98 4.72 10.83 -1.94
C ALA A 98 4.47 10.52 -0.45
N HIS A 99 5.32 9.70 0.18
CA HIS A 99 5.11 9.24 1.56
C HIS A 99 5.14 10.34 2.64
N GLN A 100 5.78 11.49 2.42
CA GLN A 100 5.76 12.64 3.36
C GLN A 100 6.17 12.30 4.81
N GLY A 101 7.03 11.29 4.98
CA GLY A 101 7.48 10.79 6.27
C GLY A 101 6.56 9.76 6.94
N VAL A 102 5.53 9.25 6.27
CA VAL A 102 4.60 8.25 6.83
C VAL A 102 4.10 7.26 5.78
N ILE A 103 4.07 5.98 6.15
CA ILE A 103 3.48 4.89 5.36
C ILE A 103 2.69 4.00 6.30
N ALA A 104 1.46 3.65 5.94
CA ALA A 104 0.63 2.73 6.69
C ALA A 104 0.38 1.44 5.91
N MET A 105 0.41 0.32 6.62
CA MET A 105 -0.02 -0.98 6.16
C MET A 105 -1.44 -1.21 6.65
N VAL A 106 -2.36 -1.44 5.71
CA VAL A 106 -3.79 -1.54 6.00
C VAL A 106 -4.30 -2.93 5.67
N ALA A 107 -5.41 -3.33 6.27
CA ALA A 107 -6.09 -4.54 5.84
C ALA A 107 -6.68 -4.36 4.43
N ALA A 108 -6.78 -5.47 3.69
CA ALA A 108 -7.47 -5.50 2.40
C ALA A 108 -8.90 -5.00 2.56
N HIS A 109 -9.35 -4.12 1.68
CA HIS A 109 -10.72 -3.62 1.66
C HIS A 109 -11.53 -4.40 0.63
N ASP A 110 -12.72 -4.85 1.02
CA ASP A 110 -13.65 -5.51 0.11
C ASP A 110 -14.42 -4.47 -0.72
N TYR A 111 -14.47 -4.65 -2.04
CA TYR A 111 -15.35 -3.81 -2.87
C TYR A 111 -16.81 -4.06 -2.51
N ALA A 112 -17.60 -2.99 -2.46
CA ALA A 112 -19.05 -3.10 -2.35
C ALA A 112 -19.62 -3.73 -3.63
N SER A 113 -20.65 -4.55 -3.46
CA SER A 113 -21.43 -5.10 -4.58
C SER A 113 -22.41 -4.06 -5.15
N ILE A 114 -22.95 -4.33 -6.34
CA ILE A 114 -24.01 -3.51 -6.91
C ILE A 114 -25.26 -3.56 -6.01
N ASP A 115 -25.56 -4.72 -5.42
CA ASP A 115 -26.69 -4.89 -4.50
C ASP A 115 -26.56 -4.00 -3.27
N ASP A 116 -25.35 -3.80 -2.75
CA ASP A 116 -25.08 -2.89 -1.63
C ASP A 116 -25.41 -1.44 -1.98
N ILE A 117 -25.07 -1.01 -3.20
CA ILE A 117 -25.34 0.35 -3.70
C ILE A 117 -26.85 0.57 -3.83
N LEU A 118 -27.57 -0.38 -4.41
CA LEU A 118 -29.02 -0.31 -4.58
C LEU A 118 -29.75 -0.35 -3.23
N LYS A 119 -29.28 -1.18 -2.31
CA LYS A 119 -29.81 -1.24 -0.94
C LYS A 119 -29.61 0.09 -0.22
N LYS A 120 -28.44 0.73 -0.35
CA LYS A 120 -28.16 2.04 0.25
C LYS A 120 -29.17 3.11 -0.21
N ALA A 121 -29.52 3.12 -1.50
CA ALA A 121 -30.53 4.03 -2.04
C ALA A 121 -31.95 3.71 -1.52
N ALA A 122 -32.31 2.43 -1.49
CA ALA A 122 -33.59 1.98 -0.95
C ALA A 122 -33.76 2.33 0.53
N ASP A 123 -32.72 2.11 1.34
CA ASP A 123 -32.71 2.41 2.78
C ASP A 123 -32.84 3.93 3.05
N ALA A 124 -32.31 4.76 2.14
CA ALA A 124 -32.44 6.22 2.19
C ALA A 124 -33.80 6.73 1.67
N GLY A 125 -34.59 5.89 0.99
CA GLY A 125 -35.83 6.29 0.32
C GLY A 125 -35.60 7.19 -0.90
N GLU A 126 -34.43 7.09 -1.52
CA GLU A 126 -33.98 7.94 -2.62
C GLU A 126 -33.89 7.16 -3.94
N PRO A 127 -34.06 7.82 -5.11
CA PRO A 127 -33.71 7.19 -6.38
C PRO A 127 -32.20 6.92 -6.44
N PRO A 128 -31.75 5.74 -6.92
CA PRO A 128 -30.32 5.44 -7.01
C PRO A 128 -29.58 6.43 -7.92
N LEU A 129 -28.63 7.16 -7.33
CA LEU A 129 -27.63 7.95 -8.05
C LEU A 129 -26.29 7.21 -8.06
N ILE A 130 -25.85 6.77 -9.23
CA ILE A 130 -24.65 5.95 -9.40
C ILE A 130 -23.72 6.63 -10.42
N VAL A 131 -22.43 6.72 -10.09
CA VAL A 131 -21.39 7.22 -11.01
C VAL A 131 -20.65 6.03 -11.59
N ILE A 132 -20.54 5.96 -12.92
CA ILE A 132 -19.77 4.93 -13.62
C ILE A 132 -18.53 5.59 -14.19
N CYS A 133 -17.36 5.13 -13.76
CA CYS A 133 -16.08 5.59 -14.26
C CYS A 133 -15.53 4.54 -15.22
N ASP A 134 -15.28 4.92 -16.47
CA ASP A 134 -14.58 4.09 -17.45
C ASP A 134 -13.27 4.77 -17.86
N GLU A 135 -12.26 3.97 -18.16
CA GLU A 135 -10.94 4.41 -18.65
C GLU A 135 -10.19 5.47 -17.80
N LEU A 136 -10.30 5.41 -16.47
CA LEU A 136 -9.50 6.26 -15.58
C LEU A 136 -8.02 5.85 -15.60
N SER A 137 -7.15 6.80 -15.96
CA SER A 137 -5.72 6.58 -16.17
C SER A 137 -4.83 7.10 -15.01
N ASP A 138 -5.40 7.83 -14.06
CA ASP A 138 -4.69 8.43 -12.91
C ASP A 138 -5.48 8.20 -11.60
N PRO A 139 -4.89 7.58 -10.56
CA PRO A 139 -5.54 7.37 -9.27
C PRO A 139 -5.96 8.67 -8.58
N HIS A 140 -5.25 9.78 -8.80
CA HIS A 140 -5.61 11.08 -8.22
C HIS A 140 -6.97 11.57 -8.72
N ASN A 141 -7.28 11.34 -9.99
CA ASN A 141 -8.57 11.71 -10.58
C ASN A 141 -9.70 10.86 -10.02
N LEU A 142 -9.47 9.55 -9.82
CA LEU A 142 -10.47 8.67 -9.20
C LEU A 142 -10.84 9.16 -7.79
N GLY A 143 -9.85 9.52 -6.96
CA GLY A 143 -10.11 10.06 -5.62
C GLY A 143 -10.91 11.37 -5.65
N ALA A 144 -10.63 12.27 -6.60
CA ALA A 144 -11.39 13.50 -6.77
C ALA A 144 -12.85 13.23 -7.21
N ILE A 145 -13.05 12.27 -8.13
CA ILE A 145 -14.38 11.86 -8.59
C ILE A 145 -15.19 11.26 -7.46
N ILE A 146 -14.60 10.34 -6.67
CA ILE A 146 -15.29 9.71 -5.53
C ILE A 146 -15.76 10.75 -4.52
N ARG A 147 -14.89 11.70 -4.14
CA ARG A 147 -15.27 12.79 -3.22
C ARG A 147 -16.38 13.67 -3.80
N THR A 148 -16.30 13.99 -5.09
CA THR A 148 -17.35 14.79 -5.76
C THR A 148 -18.67 14.04 -5.82
N ALA A 149 -18.64 12.74 -6.12
CA ALA A 149 -19.81 11.88 -6.17
C ALA A 149 -20.47 11.78 -4.79
N GLU A 150 -19.68 11.59 -3.73
CA GLU A 150 -20.16 11.56 -2.35
C GLU A 150 -20.85 12.88 -1.96
N CYS A 151 -20.20 14.03 -2.20
CA CYS A 151 -20.80 15.35 -1.98
C CYS A 151 -22.08 15.60 -2.80
N ALA A 152 -22.21 14.96 -3.97
CA ALA A 152 -23.39 15.06 -4.83
C ALA A 152 -24.54 14.11 -4.42
N GLY A 153 -24.36 13.30 -3.38
CA GLY A 153 -25.35 12.31 -2.93
C GLY A 153 -25.34 11.02 -3.74
N ALA A 154 -24.23 10.68 -4.41
CA ALA A 154 -24.12 9.40 -5.09
C ALA A 154 -24.08 8.24 -4.08
N HIS A 155 -24.82 7.18 -4.39
CA HIS A 155 -24.94 5.98 -3.59
C HIS A 155 -23.75 5.04 -3.81
N GLY A 156 -23.10 5.11 -4.97
CA GLY A 156 -21.92 4.33 -5.29
C GLY A 156 -21.20 4.80 -6.55
N VAL A 157 -19.95 4.37 -6.67
CA VAL A 157 -19.10 4.57 -7.85
C VAL A 157 -18.69 3.19 -8.38
N ILE A 158 -18.91 2.94 -9.65
CA ILE A 158 -18.54 1.71 -10.33
C ILE A 158 -17.27 1.96 -11.15
N ILE A 159 -16.25 1.12 -10.95
CA ILE A 159 -14.98 1.15 -11.68
C ILE A 159 -14.72 -0.19 -12.37
N PRO A 160 -14.02 -0.21 -13.52
CA PRO A 160 -13.68 -1.45 -14.22
C PRO A 160 -12.70 -2.30 -13.41
N LYS A 161 -12.89 -3.63 -13.43
CA LYS A 161 -12.04 -4.59 -12.71
C LYS A 161 -10.59 -4.67 -13.23
N ARG A 162 -10.33 -4.21 -14.47
CA ARG A 162 -9.00 -4.22 -15.11
C ARG A 162 -8.78 -2.88 -15.82
N ARG A 163 -7.60 -2.30 -15.59
CA ARG A 163 -7.22 -0.89 -15.83
C ARG A 163 -7.71 0.08 -14.76
N SER A 164 -7.39 -0.25 -13.51
CA SER A 164 -7.30 0.73 -12.44
C SER A 164 -5.86 0.65 -11.94
N VAL A 165 -5.15 1.76 -12.08
CA VAL A 165 -3.75 1.98 -11.70
C VAL A 165 -3.59 2.02 -10.18
#